data_AF-A0A7K3S8L3-F1
#
_entry.id   AF-A0A7K3S8L3-F1
#
_cell.length_a   1.000
_cell.length_b   1.000
_cell.length_c   1.000
_cell.angle_alpha   90.00
_cell.angle_beta   90.00
_cell.angle_gamma   90.00
#
_symmetry.space_group_name_H-M   'P 1'
#
loop_
_entity.id
_entity.type
_entity.pdbx_description
1 polymer ?
#
loop_
_entity_poly.entity_id
_entity_poly.type
_entity_poly.pdbx_seq_one_letter_code
_entity_poly.pdbx_strand_id
1 'polypeptide(L)' 'MTTPAAWNVLRSADRSELVLACDFSAAGRPIAGFTDLTGLLTTECALWETAPPPPEEAARMTGADQVARWAADVR' A
#
# COMPACT_ATOMS: atom_id res chain seq x y z
N MET A 1 12.06 -8.32 6.67
CA MET A 1 11.53 -6.95 6.85
C MET A 1 10.36 -7.01 7.81
N THR A 2 10.25 -6.04 8.73
CA THR A 2 9.06 -5.87 9.57
C THR A 2 7.86 -5.60 8.67
N THR A 3 6.70 -6.17 8.99
CA THR A 3 5.46 -5.90 8.26
C THR A 3 5.12 -4.40 8.37
N PRO A 4 4.91 -3.69 7.24
CA PRO A 4 4.55 -2.28 7.27
C PRO A 4 3.16 -2.08 7.88
N ALA A 5 2.95 -0.99 8.60
CA ALA A 5 1.70 -0.70 9.30
C ALA A 5 0.66 0.01 8.42
N ALA A 6 1.11 0.73 7.40
CA ALA A 6 0.30 1.55 6.51
C ALA A 6 0.14 0.96 5.11
N TRP A 7 0.67 -0.25 4.87
CA TRP A 7 0.79 -0.84 3.55
C TRP A 7 0.44 -2.34 3.52
N ASN A 8 -0.23 -2.75 2.46
CA ASN A 8 -0.35 -4.15 2.04
C ASN A 8 0.85 -4.50 1.15
N VAL A 9 1.57 -5.56 1.49
CA VAL A 9 2.66 -6.05 0.63
C VAL A 9 2.07 -6.91 -0.49
N LEU A 10 2.03 -6.38 -1.71
CA LEU A 10 1.52 -7.12 -2.89
C LEU A 10 2.60 -8.03 -3.49
N ARG A 11 3.87 -7.60 -3.45
CA ARG A 11 5.03 -8.38 -3.85
C ARG A 11 6.22 -8.08 -2.94
N SER A 12 6.82 -9.12 -2.38
CA SER A 12 8.11 -9.05 -1.69
C SER A 12 9.26 -9.22 -2.68
N ALA A 13 10.37 -8.52 -2.45
CA ALA A 13 11.61 -8.69 -3.21
C ALA A 13 12.81 -8.39 -2.31
N ASP A 14 13.95 -9.01 -2.58
CA ASP A 14 15.22 -8.76 -1.88
C ASP A 14 15.99 -7.57 -2.50
N ARG A 15 15.27 -6.61 -3.07
CA ARG A 15 15.79 -5.41 -3.74
C ARG A 15 15.58 -4.18 -2.86
N SER A 16 16.44 -3.18 -3.01
CA SER A 16 16.31 -1.90 -2.30
C SER A 16 15.20 -1.01 -2.89
N GLU A 17 14.86 -1.23 -4.16
CA GLU A 17 13.89 -0.44 -4.89
C GLU A 17 12.46 -0.85 -4.52
N LEU A 18 11.62 0.15 -4.22
CA LEU A 18 10.23 -0.01 -3.81
C LEU A 18 9.30 0.78 -4.74
N VAL A 19 8.25 0.12 -5.20
CA VAL A 19 7.14 0.77 -5.92
C VAL A 19 5.94 0.88 -4.97
N LEU A 20 5.39 2.09 -4.86
CA LEU A 20 4.21 2.38 -4.05
C LEU A 20 3.00 2.61 -4.95
N ALA A 21 1.92 1.89 -4.67
CA ALA A 21 0.63 2.05 -5.30
C ALA A 21 -0.35 2.67 -4.30
N CYS A 22 -0.97 3.80 -4.68
CA CYS A 22 -1.91 4.51 -3.83
C CYS A 22 -3.33 4.36 -4.41
N ASP A 23 -4.20 3.67 -3.69
CA ASP A 23 -5.59 3.44 -4.05
C ASP A 23 -6.46 3.26 -2.80
N PHE A 24 -7.75 3.55 -2.93
CA PHE A 24 -8.73 3.17 -1.93
C PHE A 24 -9.26 1.76 -2.27
N SER A 25 -8.63 0.76 -1.67
CA SER A 25 -9.04 -0.63 -1.84
C SER A 25 -10.43 -0.85 -1.24
N ALA A 26 -11.37 -1.27 -2.08
CA ALA A 26 -12.75 -1.55 -1.70
C ALA A 26 -13.12 -2.95 -2.19
N ALA A 27 -13.34 -3.87 -1.23
CA ALA A 27 -13.71 -5.24 -1.54
C ALA A 27 -15.02 -5.28 -2.34
N GLY A 28 -15.05 -6.09 -3.40
CA GLY A 28 -16.23 -6.27 -4.25
C GLY A 28 -16.47 -5.17 -5.29
N ARG A 29 -15.55 -4.21 -5.45
CA ARG A 29 -15.66 -3.22 -6.54
C ARG A 29 -15.52 -3.89 -7.91
N PRO A 30 -16.22 -3.41 -8.96
CA PRO A 30 -16.16 -4.00 -10.30
C PRO A 30 -14.89 -3.63 -11.09
N ILE A 31 -14.00 -2.81 -10.50
CA ILE A 31 -12.79 -2.29 -11.14
C ILE A 31 -11.59 -3.08 -10.63
N ALA A 32 -10.78 -3.60 -11.55
CA ALA A 32 -9.51 -4.27 -11.23
C ALA A 32 -8.61 -3.38 -10.35
N GLY A 33 -7.82 -4.00 -9.49
CA GLY A 33 -6.89 -3.33 -8.58
C GLY A 33 -5.42 -3.60 -8.88
N PHE A 34 -4.55 -3.07 -8.01
CA PHE A 34 -3.11 -3.26 -8.17
C PHE A 34 -2.69 -4.71 -7.96
N THR A 35 -3.44 -5.50 -7.18
CA THR A 35 -3.25 -6.96 -7.09
C THR A 35 -3.36 -7.63 -8.46
N ASP A 36 -4.34 -7.23 -9.28
CA ASP A 36 -4.52 -7.78 -10.63
C ASP A 36 -3.36 -7.38 -11.56
N LEU A 37 -2.87 -6.14 -11.42
CA LEU A 37 -1.71 -5.65 -12.17
C LEU A 37 -0.41 -6.35 -11.75
N THR A 38 -0.26 -6.67 -10.46
CA THR A 38 1.00 -7.18 -9.88
C THR A 38 1.50 -8.44 -10.60
N GLY A 39 0.61 -9.33 -11.05
CA GLY A 39 0.98 -10.55 -11.78
C GLY A 39 1.47 -10.31 -13.22
N LEU A 40 1.23 -9.13 -13.79
CA LEU A 40 1.56 -8.77 -15.17
C LEU A 40 2.84 -7.94 -15.28
N LEU A 41 3.33 -7.41 -14.17
CA LEU A 41 4.52 -6.56 -14.14
C LEU A 41 5.81 -7.39 -14.26
N THR A 42 6.72 -6.92 -15.11
CA THR A 42 8.06 -7.49 -15.31
C THR A 42 9.12 -6.95 -14.35
N THR A 43 8.76 -5.96 -13.51
CA THR A 43 9.69 -5.39 -12.54
C THR A 43 10.05 -6.39 -11.43
N GLU A 44 11.27 -6.32 -10.93
CA GLU A 44 11.76 -7.11 -9.79
C GLU A 44 11.64 -6.36 -8.46
N CYS A 45 11.14 -5.11 -8.46
CA CYS A 45 10.98 -4.31 -7.25
C CYS A 45 9.95 -4.92 -6.29
N ALA A 46 10.10 -4.59 -5.00
CA ALA A 46 9.01 -4.78 -4.05
C ALA A 46 7.84 -3.86 -4.44
N LEU A 47 6.60 -4.31 -4.20
CA LEU A 47 5.39 -3.56 -4.53
C LEU A 47 4.44 -3.54 -3.35
N TRP A 48 4.12 -2.34 -2.88
CA TRP A 48 3.22 -2.11 -1.76
C TRP A 48 2.02 -1.27 -2.18
N GLU A 49 0.85 -1.57 -1.62
CA GLU A 49 -0.39 -0.80 -1.81
C GLU A 49 -0.83 -0.18 -0.49
N THR A 50 -1.37 1.04 -0.53
CA THR A 50 -1.88 1.72 0.66
C THR A 50 -2.93 0.89 1.41
N ALA A 51 -2.75 0.70 2.71
CA ALA A 51 -3.73 0.06 3.59
C ALA A 51 -4.52 1.10 4.39
N PRO A 52 -5.86 1.01 4.43
CA PRO A 52 -6.67 1.90 5.25
C PRO A 52 -6.32 1.71 6.74
N PRO A 53 -6.36 2.78 7.56
CA PRO A 53 -6.31 2.60 9.00
C PRO A 53 -7.60 1.95 9.50
N PRO A 54 -7.63 1.47 10.76
CA PRO A 54 -8.88 1.10 11.42
C PRO A 54 -9.93 2.22 11.31
N PRO A 55 -11.21 1.93 11.07
CA PRO A 55 -12.23 2.95 10.82
C PRO A 55 -12.34 4.04 11.90
N GLU A 56 -12.18 3.66 13.17
CA GLU A 56 -12.20 4.58 14.31
C GLU A 56 -10.98 5.51 14.36
N GLU A 57 -9.86 5.10 13.81
CA GLU A 57 -8.67 5.94 13.65
C GLU A 57 -8.86 6.84 12.44
N ALA A 58 -9.26 6.27 11.30
CA ALA A 58 -9.54 6.99 10.05
C ALA A 58 -10.47 8.18 10.25
N ALA A 59 -11.54 8.02 11.04
CA ALA A 59 -12.53 9.07 11.32
C ALA A 59 -11.95 10.31 12.04
N ARG A 60 -10.76 10.19 12.65
CA ARG A 60 -10.09 11.27 13.38
C ARG A 60 -8.89 11.84 12.63
N MET A 61 -8.52 11.26 11.48
CA MET A 61 -7.33 11.64 10.72
C MET A 61 -7.64 12.70 9.68
N THR A 62 -6.72 13.64 9.52
CA THR A 62 -6.67 14.52 8.36
C THR A 62 -5.92 13.85 7.21
N GLY A 63 -5.97 14.44 6.01
CA GLY A 63 -5.14 14.00 4.89
C GLY A 63 -3.63 14.07 5.20
N ALA A 64 -3.19 15.05 6.00
CA ALA A 64 -1.79 15.17 6.40
C ALA A 64 -1.36 14.02 7.33
N ASP A 65 -2.23 13.62 8.25
CA ASP A 65 -1.97 12.48 9.14
C ASP A 65 -1.84 11.17 8.34
N GLN A 66 -2.67 11.00 7.30
CA GLN A 66 -2.59 9.84 6.42
C GLN A 66 -1.27 9.79 5.63
N VAL A 67 -0.82 10.94 5.08
CA VAL A 67 0.47 11.02 4.39
C VAL A 67 1.63 10.76 5.34
N ALA A 68 1.58 11.29 6.57
CA ALA A 68 2.61 11.03 7.58
C ALA A 68 2.67 9.54 7.95
N ARG A 69 1.52 8.87 8.09
CA ARG A 69 1.41 7.42 8.33
C ARG A 69 2.04 6.61 7.20
N TRP A 70 1.80 6.97 5.94
CA TRP A 70 2.43 6.32 4.78
C TRP A 70 3.96 6.49 4.77
N ALA A 71 4.43 7.72 5.01
CA ALA A 71 5.85 8.05 4.99
C ALA A 71 6.65 7.36 6.11
N ALA A 72 6.04 7.06 7.27
CA ALA A 72 6.71 6.44 8.41
C ALA A 72 7.29 5.04 8.11
N ASP A 73 6.69 4.31 7.16
CA ASP A 73 7.09 2.96 6.75
C ASP A 73 8.11 2.95 5.59
N VAL A 74 8.24 4.05 4.85
CA VAL A 74 9.12 4.17 3.68
C VAL A 74 10.46 4.77 4.12
N ARG A 75 11.56 4.04 3.89
CA ARG A 75 12.92 4.44 4.28
C ARG A 75 13.89 4.35 3.11
#